data_AF-A0A554FZS6-F1
#
_entry.id   AF-A0A554FZS6-F1
#
_cell.length_a   1.000
_cell.length_b   1.000
_cell.length_c   1.000
_cell.angle_alpha   90.00
_cell.angle_beta   90.00
_cell.angle_gamma   90.00
#
_symmetry.space_group_name_H-M   'P 1'
#
loop_
_entity.id
_entity.type
_entity.pdbx_description
1 polymer ?
#
loop_
_entity_poly.entity_id
_entity_poly.type
_entity_poly.pdbx_seq_one_letter_code
_entity_poly.pdbx_strand_id
1 'polypeptide(L)'
;MRVEVMHHYGLTLPLNQAGYFETAHHQQLIKDIKGAIFEGRLIALCGVIGSGKTVMLRRLQQVMEAEKKITVSKSLAIEKHSIKLATFIAALYYDLSTEKQVRIPTQGEKRERDLRELVKKNKRPVALFVDEAHD
;
A
#
# COMPACT_ATOMS: atom_id res chain seq x y z
N MET A 1 11.91 20.80 17.06
CA MET A 1 12.28 22.00 16.28
C MET A 1 12.31 23.15 17.27
N ARG A 2 13.41 23.91 17.37
CA ARG A 2 13.53 25.02 18.36
C ARG A 2 12.61 26.17 17.93
N VAL A 3 11.96 26.84 18.89
CA VAL A 3 10.98 27.92 18.67
C VAL A 3 11.55 29.06 17.80
N GLU A 4 12.84 29.35 17.95
CA GLU A 4 13.57 30.36 17.15
C GLU A 4 13.51 30.09 15.64
N VAL A 5 13.62 28.82 15.23
CA VAL A 5 13.56 28.43 13.81
C VAL A 5 12.16 28.65 13.26
N MET A 6 11.13 28.29 14.04
CA MET A 6 9.74 28.49 13.62
C MET A 6 9.42 29.99 13.45
N HIS A 7 9.91 30.83 14.36
CA HIS A 7 9.71 32.27 14.27
C HIS A 7 10.46 32.90 13.08
N HIS A 8 11.72 32.49 12.86
CA HIS A 8 12.54 33.00 11.74
C HIS A 8 11.94 32.68 10.37
N TYR A 9 11.41 31.47 10.18
CA TYR A 9 10.82 31.03 8.91
C TYR A 9 9.30 31.25 8.81
N GLY A 10 8.68 31.89 9.81
CA GLY A 10 7.22 32.14 9.82
C GLY A 10 6.37 30.87 9.85
N LEU A 11 6.88 29.77 10.40
CA LEU A 11 6.15 28.50 10.50
C LEU A 11 5.12 28.58 11.63
N THR A 12 3.85 28.50 11.26
CA THR A 12 2.71 28.51 12.21
C THR A 12 2.56 27.19 12.96
N LEU A 13 3.05 26.09 12.38
CA LEU A 13 2.96 24.74 12.92
C LEU A 13 4.32 24.04 12.82
N PRO A 14 4.69 23.20 13.80
CA PRO A 14 5.83 22.31 13.68
C PRO A 14 5.70 21.40 12.45
N LEU A 15 6.82 21.09 11.77
CA LEU A 15 6.80 20.27 10.56
C LEU A 15 6.21 18.86 10.77
N ASN A 16 6.32 18.30 11.98
CA ASN A 16 5.70 17.03 12.33
C ASN A 16 4.17 17.10 12.49
N GLN A 17 3.59 18.30 12.55
CA GLN A 17 2.15 18.56 12.65
C GLN A 17 1.57 19.21 11.38
N ALA A 18 2.41 19.56 10.40
CA ALA A 18 2.01 20.22 9.17
C ALA A 18 1.16 19.35 8.22
N GLY A 19 1.03 18.05 8.52
CA GLY A 19 0.25 17.10 7.72
C GLY A 19 0.93 16.73 6.40
N TYR A 20 0.16 16.13 5.49
CA TYR A 20 0.64 15.75 4.17
C TYR A 20 0.43 16.90 3.18
N PHE A 21 1.51 17.40 2.59
CA PHE A 21 1.44 18.50 1.62
C PHE A 21 1.12 17.96 0.21
N GLU A 22 -0.06 18.31 -0.30
CA GLU A 22 -0.52 17.91 -1.62
C GLU A 22 -0.37 19.07 -2.62
N THR A 23 0.33 18.80 -3.73
CA THR A 23 0.37 19.69 -4.88
C THR A 23 -0.67 19.24 -5.91
N ALA A 24 -1.03 20.11 -6.86
CA ALA A 24 -1.89 19.73 -7.97
C ALA A 24 -1.34 18.51 -8.74
N HIS A 25 -0.02 18.43 -8.90
CA HIS A 25 0.64 17.29 -9.52
C HIS A 25 0.45 16.00 -8.70
N HIS A 26 0.62 16.06 -7.37
CA HIS A 26 0.38 14.90 -6.50
C HIS A 26 -1.06 14.41 -6.57
N GLN A 27 -2.04 15.32 -6.61
CA GLN A 27 -3.45 14.95 -6.72
C GLN A 27 -3.77 14.22 -8.03
N GLN A 28 -3.21 14.71 -9.15
CA GLN A 28 -3.36 14.05 -10.44
C GLN A 28 -2.71 12.66 -10.43
N LEU A 29 -1.50 12.54 -9.88
CA LEU A 29 -0.79 11.27 -9.82
C LEU A 29 -1.54 10.24 -8.95
N ILE A 30 -2.10 10.66 -7.82
CA ILE A 30 -2.98 9.82 -6.99
C ILE A 30 -4.19 9.35 -7.80
N LYS A 31 -4.85 10.25 -8.55
CA LYS A 31 -6.01 9.91 -9.38
C LYS A 31 -5.66 8.87 -10.45
N ASP A 32 -4.54 9.05 -11.12
CA ASP A 32 -4.08 8.15 -12.19
C ASP A 32 -3.73 6.75 -11.64
N ILE A 33 -3.02 6.69 -10.51
CA ILE A 33 -2.74 5.41 -9.83
C ILE A 33 -4.04 4.73 -9.40
N LYS A 34 -4.99 5.46 -8.83
CA LYS A 34 -6.29 4.87 -8.46
C LYS A 34 -6.99 4.26 -9.66
N GLY A 35 -7.03 4.96 -10.80
CA GLY A 35 -7.58 4.42 -12.04
C GLY A 35 -6.92 3.12 -12.47
N ALA A 36 -5.57 3.10 -12.49
CA ALA A 36 -4.81 1.92 -12.84
C ALA A 36 -5.02 0.73 -11.87
N ILE A 37 -5.26 0.99 -10.59
CA ILE A 37 -5.62 -0.06 -9.61
C ILE A 37 -6.95 -0.70 -9.96
N PHE A 38 -7.97 0.09 -10.32
CA PHE A 38 -9.29 -0.45 -10.70
C PHE A 38 -9.22 -1.30 -11.97
N GLU A 39 -8.26 -1.03 -12.86
CA GLU A 39 -8.00 -1.81 -14.06
C GLU A 39 -7.15 -3.08 -13.80
N GLY A 40 -6.71 -3.31 -12.55
CA GLY A 40 -5.91 -4.49 -12.19
C GLY A 40 -4.49 -4.47 -12.74
N ARG A 41 -3.91 -3.28 -12.98
CA ARG A 41 -2.55 -3.13 -13.50
C ARG A 41 -1.48 -3.33 -12.43
N LEU A 42 -0.30 -3.78 -12.85
CA LEU A 42 0.92 -3.68 -12.05
C LEU A 42 1.48 -2.25 -12.17
N ILE A 43 1.64 -1.57 -11.03
CA ILE A 43 2.08 -0.19 -10.96
C ILE A 43 3.40 -0.14 -10.19
N ALA A 44 4.43 0.42 -10.82
CA ALA A 44 5.73 0.65 -10.20
C ALA A 44 5.90 2.14 -9.88
N LEU A 45 6.16 2.46 -8.61
CA LEU A 45 6.51 3.81 -8.17
C LEU A 45 8.04 3.92 -8.06
N CYS A 46 8.66 4.60 -9.02
CA CYS A 46 10.12 4.72 -9.14
C CYS A 46 10.62 6.13 -8.80
N GLY A 47 11.89 6.25 -8.40
CA GLY A 47 12.51 7.54 -8.05
C GLY A 47 13.70 7.38 -7.10
N VAL A 48 14.44 8.47 -6.89
CA VAL A 48 15.63 8.49 -6.03
C VAL A 48 15.28 8.30 -4.54
N ILE A 49 16.27 7.92 -3.72
CA ILE A 49 16.10 7.85 -2.27
C ILE A 49 15.71 9.24 -1.75
N GLY A 50 14.74 9.31 -0.84
CA GLY A 50 14.24 10.58 -0.30
C GLY A 50 13.23 11.32 -1.17
N SER A 51 12.88 10.82 -2.37
CA SER A 51 11.88 11.47 -3.25
C SER A 51 10.42 11.35 -2.77
N GLY A 52 10.19 10.80 -1.57
CA GLY A 52 8.85 10.67 -0.99
C GLY A 52 8.04 9.45 -1.43
N LYS A 53 8.63 8.46 -2.13
CA LYS A 53 7.91 7.24 -2.61
C LYS A 53 7.16 6.50 -1.49
N THR A 54 7.86 6.16 -0.41
CA THR A 54 7.29 5.47 0.75
C THR A 54 6.19 6.29 1.42
N VAL A 55 6.37 7.61 1.52
CA VAL A 55 5.36 8.52 2.09
C VAL A 55 4.11 8.54 1.22
N MET A 56 4.30 8.61 -0.10
CA MET A 56 3.20 8.59 -1.06
C MET A 56 2.47 7.23 -1.06
N LEU A 57 3.20 6.12 -1.02
CA LEU A 57 2.61 4.77 -0.96
C LEU A 57 1.72 4.61 0.29
N ARG A 58 2.21 5.07 1.45
CA ARG A 58 1.44 5.10 2.70
C ARG A 58 0.21 6.00 2.59
N ARG A 59 0.33 7.18 1.98
CA ARG A 59 -0.80 8.08 1.74
C ARG A 59 -1.85 7.41 0.85
N LEU A 60 -1.45 6.72 -0.21
CA LEU A 60 -2.38 6.03 -1.09
C LEU A 60 -3.15 4.94 -0.34
N GLN A 61 -2.46 4.13 0.48
CA GLN A 61 -3.08 3.11 1.33
C GLN A 61 -4.14 3.74 2.25
N GLN A 62 -3.81 4.81 2.98
CA GLN A 62 -4.75 5.50 3.87
C GLN A 62 -5.99 6.02 3.14
N VAL A 63 -5.81 6.61 1.96
CA VAL A 63 -6.92 7.14 1.16
C VAL A 63 -7.81 5.99 0.66
N MET A 64 -7.23 4.88 0.23
CA MET A 64 -7.97 3.70 -0.24
C MET A 64 -8.74 3.02 0.90
N GLU A 65 -8.12 2.88 2.08
CA GLU A 65 -8.76 2.34 3.29
C GLU A 65 -9.94 3.22 3.73
N ALA A 66 -9.78 4.55 3.68
CA ALA A 66 -10.84 5.50 4.05
C ALA A 66 -12.04 5.44 3.09
N GLU A 67 -11.80 5.29 1.78
CA GLU A 67 -12.86 5.19 0.78
C GLU A 67 -13.62 3.85 0.82
N LYS A 68 -13.01 2.79 1.38
CA LYS A 68 -13.58 1.43 1.48
C LYS A 68 -14.06 0.84 0.14
N LYS A 69 -13.56 1.36 -0.99
CA LYS A 69 -13.89 0.86 -2.34
C LYS A 69 -12.99 -0.29 -2.76
N ILE A 70 -11.76 -0.34 -2.25
CA ILE A 70 -10.72 -1.31 -2.57
C ILE A 70 -10.29 -1.99 -1.26
N THR A 71 -10.06 -3.30 -1.32
CA THR A 71 -9.43 -4.05 -0.23
C THR A 71 -7.92 -3.84 -0.33
N VAL A 72 -7.37 -3.11 0.63
CA VAL A 72 -5.93 -2.86 0.73
C VAL A 72 -5.27 -4.08 1.38
N SER A 73 -4.36 -4.71 0.65
CA SER A 73 -3.54 -5.81 1.15
C SER A 73 -2.09 -5.35 1.25
N LYS A 74 -1.41 -5.78 2.32
CA LYS A 74 -0.02 -5.39 2.59
C LYS A 74 0.79 -6.56 3.11
N SER A 75 2.01 -6.70 2.60
CA SER A 75 2.97 -7.60 3.23
C SER A 75 3.45 -6.97 4.54
N LEU A 76 3.17 -7.63 5.67
CA LEU A 76 3.69 -7.26 6.99
C LEU A 76 5.02 -7.97 7.31
N ALA A 77 5.68 -8.56 6.31
CA ALA A 77 6.93 -9.27 6.50
C ALA A 77 8.00 -8.34 7.07
N ILE A 78 8.58 -8.75 8.19
CA ILE A 78 9.61 -8.00 8.91
C ILE A 78 10.97 -8.13 8.20
N GLU A 79 11.22 -9.26 7.53
CA GLU A 79 12.42 -9.50 6.73
C GLU A 79 12.24 -9.01 5.30
N LYS A 80 12.79 -7.83 5.01
CA LYS A 80 12.71 -7.21 3.67
C LYS A 80 13.62 -7.89 2.64
N HIS A 81 14.75 -8.46 3.07
CA HIS A 81 15.74 -9.11 2.20
C HIS A 81 15.36 -10.52 1.70
N SER A 82 14.15 -11.01 2.01
CA SER A 82 13.73 -12.38 1.65
C SER A 82 12.24 -12.48 1.26
N ILE A 83 11.66 -11.39 0.75
CA ILE A 83 10.24 -11.40 0.36
C ILE A 83 10.05 -12.26 -0.90
N LYS A 84 9.61 -13.51 -0.69
CA LYS A 84 9.27 -14.45 -1.76
C LYS A 84 7.83 -14.22 -2.21
N LEU A 85 7.50 -14.67 -3.42
CA LEU A 85 6.12 -14.73 -3.92
C LEU A 85 5.16 -15.41 -2.93
N ALA A 86 5.64 -16.44 -2.22
CA ALA A 86 4.87 -17.12 -1.18
C ALA A 86 4.42 -16.19 -0.05
N THR A 87 5.23 -15.19 0.31
CA THR A 87 4.93 -14.19 1.34
C THR A 87 3.80 -13.26 0.89
N PHE A 88 3.81 -12.82 -0.37
CA PHE A 88 2.72 -12.03 -0.94
C PHE A 88 1.41 -12.82 -1.04
N ILE A 89 1.50 -14.07 -1.47
CA ILE A 89 0.33 -14.96 -1.50
C ILE A 89 -0.23 -15.13 -0.08
N ALA A 90 0.63 -15.37 0.91
CA ALA A 90 0.19 -15.50 2.29
C ALA A 90 -0.50 -14.22 2.80
N ALA A 91 0.06 -13.04 2.55
CA ALA A 91 -0.56 -11.77 2.91
C ALA A 91 -1.97 -11.63 2.31
N LEU A 92 -2.14 -11.96 1.02
CA LEU A 92 -3.46 -11.95 0.38
C LEU A 92 -4.43 -12.94 1.03
N TYR A 93 -3.98 -14.14 1.42
CA TYR A 93 -4.83 -15.07 2.15
C TYR A 93 -5.30 -14.53 3.49
N TYR A 94 -4.40 -13.90 4.25
CA TYR A 94 -4.75 -13.31 5.54
C TYR A 94 -5.69 -12.11 5.40
N ASP A 95 -5.47 -11.26 4.38
CA ASP A 95 -6.26 -10.05 4.18
C ASP A 95 -7.64 -10.32 3.53
N LEU A 96 -7.75 -11.38 2.72
CA LEU A 96 -8.99 -11.71 1.99
C LEU A 96 -9.85 -12.77 2.68
N SER A 97 -9.27 -13.61 3.53
CA SER A 97 -10.03 -14.63 4.26
C SER A 97 -10.89 -14.00 5.35
N THR A 98 -12.15 -14.42 5.43
CA THR A 98 -13.06 -14.05 6.51
C THR A 98 -13.02 -15.04 7.69
N GLU A 99 -12.18 -16.09 7.59
CA GLU A 99 -12.09 -17.15 8.59
C GLU A 99 -11.15 -16.75 9.75
N LYS A 100 -11.51 -17.15 10.98
CA LYS A 100 -10.66 -16.91 12.17
C LYS A 100 -9.32 -17.64 12.12
N GLN A 101 -9.26 -18.76 11.40
CA GLN A 101 -8.03 -19.51 11.15
C GLN A 101 -7.83 -19.65 9.65
N VAL A 102 -6.89 -18.87 9.12
CA VAL A 102 -6.57 -18.88 7.70
C VAL A 102 -5.75 -20.13 7.36
N ARG A 103 -6.29 -20.99 6.49
CA ARG A 103 -5.60 -22.18 5.98
C ARG A 103 -5.04 -21.90 4.60
N ILE A 104 -3.72 -21.96 4.48
CA ILE A 104 -3.02 -21.78 3.19
C ILE A 104 -2.55 -23.16 2.70
N PRO A 105 -3.01 -23.64 1.53
CA PRO A 105 -2.56 -24.92 0.98
C PRO A 105 -1.06 -24.96 0.72
N THR A 106 -0.41 -26.09 1.01
CA THR A 106 1.02 -26.30 0.70
C THR A 106 1.24 -26.62 -0.78
N GLN A 107 0.26 -27.26 -1.45
CA GLN A 107 0.29 -27.52 -2.89
C GLN A 107 0.10 -26.22 -3.68
N GLY A 108 1.07 -25.89 -4.54
CA GLY A 108 1.12 -24.62 -5.27
C GLY A 108 -0.11 -24.36 -6.14
N GLU A 109 -0.53 -25.33 -6.94
CA GLU A 109 -1.69 -25.19 -7.83
C GLU A 109 -2.97 -24.88 -7.04
N LYS A 110 -3.26 -25.69 -6.01
CA LYS A 110 -4.44 -25.53 -5.16
C LYS A 110 -4.43 -24.16 -4.48
N ARG A 111 -3.26 -23.69 -4.03
CA ARG A 111 -3.09 -22.37 -3.43
C ARG A 111 -3.46 -21.25 -4.41
N GLU A 112 -3.06 -21.34 -5.67
CA GLU A 112 -3.43 -20.32 -6.65
C GLU A 112 -4.93 -20.33 -6.99
N ARG A 113 -5.55 -21.52 -7.08
CA ARG A 113 -7.00 -21.64 -7.30
C ARG A 113 -7.81 -21.07 -6.15
N ASP A 114 -7.49 -21.48 -4.92
CA ASP A 114 -8.19 -21.06 -3.72
C ASP A 114 -8.05 -19.54 -3.53
N LEU A 115 -6.86 -18.97 -3.81
CA LEU A 115 -6.67 -17.51 -3.81
C LEU A 115 -7.55 -16.81 -4.85
N ARG A 116 -7.64 -17.35 -6.08
CA ARG A 116 -8.51 -16.80 -7.12
C ARG A 116 -9.98 -16.84 -6.69
N GLU A 117 -10.42 -17.88 -5.98
CA GLU A 117 -11.76 -17.94 -5.40
C GLU A 117 -11.97 -16.90 -4.30
N LEU A 118 -10.99 -16.70 -3.42
CA LEU A 118 -11.05 -15.66 -2.38
C LEU A 118 -11.21 -14.27 -2.99
N VAL A 119 -10.43 -13.94 -4.03
CA VAL A 119 -10.54 -12.68 -4.75
C VAL A 119 -11.92 -12.53 -5.39
N LYS A 120 -12.48 -13.58 -6.01
CA LYS A 120 -13.83 -13.55 -6.61
C LYS A 120 -14.95 -13.41 -5.58
N LYS A 121 -14.81 -14.05 -4.41
CA LYS A 121 -15.76 -13.93 -3.29
C LYS A 121 -15.72 -12.51 -2.70
N ASN A 122 -14.55 -11.86 -2.75
CA ASN A 122 -14.41 -10.48 -2.37
C ASN A 122 -15.15 -9.58 -3.38
N LYS A 123 -16.12 -8.79 -2.91
CA LYS A 123 -16.95 -7.92 -3.77
C LYS A 123 -16.23 -6.63 -4.19
N ARG A 124 -14.96 -6.48 -3.83
CA ARG A 124 -14.16 -5.26 -4.03
C ARG A 124 -12.85 -5.62 -4.72
N PRO A 125 -12.32 -4.76 -5.59
CA PRO A 125 -10.97 -4.92 -6.12
C PRO A 125 -9.95 -5.01 -4.97
N VAL A 126 -8.89 -5.77 -5.20
CA VAL A 126 -7.82 -5.97 -4.22
C VAL A 126 -6.55 -5.27 -4.74
N ALA A 127 -5.94 -4.44 -3.91
CA ALA A 127 -4.68 -3.79 -4.22
C ALA A 127 -3.60 -4.26 -3.23
N LEU A 128 -2.59 -4.96 -3.74
CA LEU A 128 -1.43 -5.38 -2.96
C LEU A 128 -0.35 -4.28 -3.03
N PHE A 129 0.03 -3.76 -1.88
CA PHE A 129 1.09 -2.77 -1.76
C PHE A 129 2.40 -3.41 -1.32
N VAL A 130 3.46 -3.12 -2.07
CA VAL A 130 4.83 -3.57 -1.78
C VAL A 130 5.72 -2.34 -1.72
N ASP A 131 6.39 -2.15 -0.58
CA ASP A 131 7.41 -1.11 -0.39
C ASP A 131 8.79 -1.76 -0.47
N GLU A 132 9.79 -1.03 -0.96
CA GLU A 132 11.18 -1.52 -1.09
C GLU A 132 11.34 -2.82 -1.90
N ALA A 133 10.54 -3.00 -2.97
CA ALA A 133 10.53 -4.21 -3.81
C ALA A 133 11.84 -4.53 -4.59
N HIS A 134 12.91 -3.75 -4.39
CA HIS A 134 14.21 -3.93 -5.02
C HIS A 134 15.21 -4.67 -4.13
N ASP A 135 14.91 -4.77 -2.84
CA ASP A 135 15.68 -5.54 -1.86
C ASP A 135 15.25 -7.02 -1.82
#